data_AF-A0A356ZBT0-F1
#
_entry.id   AF-A0A356ZBT0-F1
#
_cell.length_a   1.000
_cell.length_b   1.000
_cell.length_c   1.000
_cell.angle_alpha   90.00
_cell.angle_beta   90.00
_cell.angle_gamma   90.00
#
_symmetry.space_group_name_H-M   'P 1'
#
loop_
_entity.id
_entity.type
_entity.pdbx_description
1 polymer ?
#
loop_
_entity_poly.entity_id
_entity_poly.type
_entity_poly.pdbx_seq_one_letter_code
_entity_poly.pdbx_strand_id
1 'polypeptide(L)'
;MMENKLGGFSLCALWFGASVSLAEIMTGSLIAPLGIKTGIAVILIGHLIGTLILSVTGIIGFKERKPALMASRMSMGKYGSYLISLFNIVQLLGWTAIMLIQCARSMQSITSELLGFDNFAVLVIGIG
;
A
#
# COMPACT_ATOMS: atom_id res chain seq x y z
N MET A 1 7.16 15.91 -23.69
CA MET A 1 6.71 16.03 -22.28
C MET A 1 7.97 15.96 -21.42
N MET A 2 8.37 17.04 -20.74
CA MET A 2 9.51 16.98 -19.82
C MET A 2 9.15 16.05 -18.68
N GLU A 3 9.91 14.97 -18.52
CA GLU A 3 9.75 14.02 -17.42
C GLU A 3 10.23 14.71 -16.14
N ASN A 4 9.30 15.13 -15.29
CA ASN A 4 9.64 15.71 -13.99
C ASN A 4 10.33 14.66 -13.15
N LYS A 5 11.64 14.80 -12.93
CA LYS A 5 12.37 13.99 -11.96
C LYS A 5 11.81 14.34 -10.58
N LEU A 6 11.24 13.35 -9.89
CA LEU A 6 10.84 13.49 -8.49
C LEU A 6 12.07 13.90 -7.66
N GLY A 7 12.03 15.10 -7.09
CA GLY A 7 13.06 15.55 -6.17
C GLY A 7 13.06 14.73 -4.88
N GLY A 8 14.17 14.73 -4.14
CA GLY A 8 14.29 13.95 -2.90
C GLY A 8 13.21 14.29 -1.86
N PHE A 9 12.81 15.56 -1.78
CA PHE A 9 11.70 15.99 -0.92
C PHE A 9 10.34 15.44 -1.38
N SER A 10 10.05 15.47 -2.68
CA SER A 10 8.81 14.89 -3.23
C SER A 10 8.74 13.39 -2.99
N LEU A 11 9.87 12.70 -3.09
CA LEU A 11 9.95 11.27 -2.77
C LEU A 11 9.70 11.02 -1.28
N CYS A 12 10.31 11.81 -0.40
CA CYS A 12 10.06 11.74 1.05
C CYS A 12 8.58 11.96 1.38
N ALA A 13 7.95 13.00 0.82
CA ALA A 13 6.53 13.29 1.02
C ALA A 13 5.62 12.18 0.48
N LEU A 14 5.96 11.59 -0.68
CA LEU A 14 5.22 10.46 -1.25
C LEU A 14 5.25 9.24 -0.32
N TRP A 15 6.43 8.86 0.16
CA TRP A 15 6.57 7.71 1.06
C TRP A 15 5.97 7.98 2.44
N PHE A 16 6.16 9.18 2.97
CA PHE A 16 5.55 9.59 4.23
C PHE A 16 4.02 9.52 4.17
N GLY A 17 3.42 10.08 3.11
CA GLY A 17 1.97 10.00 2.89
C GLY A 17 1.48 8.57 2.72
N ALA A 18 2.25 7.71 2.05
CA ALA A 18 1.92 6.30 1.90
C ALA A 18 2.03 5.51 3.22
N SER A 19 2.93 5.89 4.12
CA SER A 19 3.14 5.22 5.42
C SER A 19 2.16 5.65 6.51
N VAL A 20 1.40 6.73 6.31
CA VAL A 20 0.37 7.17 7.26
C VAL A 20 -0.99 6.69 6.76
N SER A 21 -1.39 5.49 7.17
CA SER A 21 -2.72 4.96 6.88
C SER A 21 -3.29 4.18 8.07
N LEU A 22 -4.58 3.85 7.98
CA LEU A 22 -5.27 3.07 9.02
C LEU A 22 -4.72 1.63 9.10
N ALA A 23 -4.16 1.10 8.00
CA ALA A 23 -3.55 -0.23 7.97
C ALA A 23 -2.32 -0.32 8.89
N GLU A 24 -1.50 0.72 8.98
CA GLU A 24 -0.35 0.77 9.88
C GLU A 24 -0.80 0.87 11.34
N ILE A 25 -1.86 1.64 11.62
CA ILE A 25 -2.45 1.72 12.96
C ILE A 25 -2.97 0.34 13.39
N MET A 26 -3.70 -0.35 12.52
CA MET A 26 -4.17 -1.72 12.77
C MET A 26 -2.99 -2.69 12.98
N THR A 27 -1.96 -2.59 12.15
CA THR A 27 -0.75 -3.43 12.30
C THR A 27 -0.07 -3.17 13.64
N GLY A 28 0.04 -1.91 14.07
CA GLY A 28 0.53 -1.52 15.39
C GLY A 28 -0.28 -2.16 16.51
N SER A 29 -1.61 -2.22 16.38
CA SER A 29 -2.48 -2.88 17.37
C SER A 29 -2.24 -4.39 17.45
N LEU A 30 -1.97 -5.06 16.32
CA LEU A 30 -1.70 -6.50 16.27
C LEU A 30 -0.39 -6.87 16.96
N ILE A 31 0.63 -6.02 16.88
CA ILE A 31 1.93 -6.25 17.52
C ILE A 31 2.02 -5.65 18.93
N ALA A 32 1.00 -4.91 19.38
CA ALA A 32 0.97 -4.30 20.71
C ALA A 32 1.26 -5.27 21.88
N PRO A 33 0.79 -6.55 21.85
CA PRO A 33 1.09 -7.51 22.91
C PRO A 33 2.58 -7.84 23.09
N LEU A 34 3.44 -7.56 22.10
CA LEU A 34 4.89 -7.76 22.20
C LEU A 34 5.58 -6.73 23.11
N GLY A 35 4.86 -5.67 23.51
CA GLY A 35 5.38 -4.54 24.25
C GLY A 35 6.14 -3.54 23.36
N ILE A 36 6.30 -2.30 23.85
CA ILE A 36 6.84 -1.18 23.06
C ILE A 36 8.26 -1.48 22.53
N LYS A 37 9.14 -2.03 23.38
CA LYS A 37 10.54 -2.30 22.99
C LYS A 37 10.63 -3.27 21.83
N THR A 38 9.98 -4.42 21.96
CA THR A 38 9.99 -5.48 20.94
C THR A 38 9.21 -5.04 19.70
N GLY A 39 8.07 -4.36 19.87
CA GLY A 39 7.27 -3.83 18.77
C GLY A 39 8.06 -2.86 17.88
N ILE A 40 8.77 -1.90 18.48
CA ILE A 40 9.64 -0.98 17.74
C ILE A 40 10.76 -1.73 17.02
N ALA A 41 11.42 -2.69 17.68
CA ALA A 41 12.47 -3.48 17.05
C ALA A 41 11.96 -4.24 15.82
N VAL A 42 10.79 -4.86 15.90
CA VAL A 42 10.16 -5.59 14.78
C VAL A 42 9.80 -4.63 13.65
N ILE A 43 9.23 -3.45 13.94
CA ILE A 43 8.93 -2.43 12.91
C ILE A 43 10.21 -2.02 12.17
N LEU A 44 11.29 -1.70 12.89
CA LEU A 44 12.55 -1.24 12.30
C LEU A 44 13.20 -2.33 11.45
N ILE A 45 13.24 -3.57 11.95
CA ILE A 45 13.80 -4.70 11.20
C ILE A 45 12.97 -4.99 9.95
N GLY A 46 11.64 -5.01 10.07
CA GLY A 46 10.73 -5.21 8.94
C GLY A 46 10.90 -4.13 7.87
N HIS A 47 10.98 -2.86 8.27
CA HIS A 47 11.24 -1.75 7.35
C HIS A 47 12.60 -1.87 6.68
N LEU A 48 13.66 -2.19 7.43
CA LEU A 48 14.99 -2.36 6.86
C LEU A 48 15.00 -3.45 5.78
N ILE A 49 14.43 -4.62 6.07
CA ILE A 49 14.36 -5.74 5.12
C ILE A 49 13.52 -5.35 3.89
N GLY A 50 12.32 -4.79 4.11
CA GLY A 50 11.42 -4.40 3.03
C GLY A 50 12.02 -3.32 2.12
N THR A 51 12.61 -2.28 2.71
CA THR A 51 13.24 -1.18 1.97
C THR A 51 14.45 -1.65 1.17
N LEU A 52 15.25 -2.59 1.69
CA LEU A 52 16.37 -3.18 0.95
C LEU A 52 15.89 -3.92 -0.31
N ILE A 53 14.87 -4.77 -0.17
CA ILE A 53 14.30 -5.53 -1.30
C ILE A 53 13.71 -4.57 -2.35
N LEU A 54 12.93 -3.57 -1.89
CA LEU A 54 12.35 -2.55 -2.75
C LEU A 54 13.42 -1.72 -3.46
N SER A 55 14.51 -1.37 -2.77
CA SER A 55 15.61 -0.59 -3.34
C SER A 55 16.35 -1.36 -4.43
N VAL A 56 16.67 -2.65 -4.20
CA VAL A 56 17.32 -3.50 -5.21
C VAL A 56 16.45 -3.62 -6.46
N THR A 57 15.15 -3.88 -6.27
CA THR A 57 14.20 -4.00 -7.39
C THR A 57 13.98 -2.65 -8.10
N GLY A 58 13.97 -1.55 -7.35
CA GLY A 58 13.89 -0.19 -7.88
C GLY A 58 15.10 0.19 -8.74
N ILE A 59 16.31 -0.22 -8.35
CA ILE A 59 17.53 -0.03 -9.15
C ILE A 59 17.41 -0.74 -10.50
N ILE A 60 16.86 -1.96 -10.52
CA ILE A 60 16.64 -2.72 -11.76
C ILE A 60 15.65 -1.96 -12.66
N GLY A 61 14.50 -1.54 -12.12
CA GLY A 61 13.51 -0.77 -12.88
C GLY A 61 14.04 0.57 -13.41
N PHE A 62 14.85 1.27 -12.62
CA PHE A 62 15.50 2.53 -13.02
C PHE A 62 16.51 2.32 -14.16
N LYS A 63 17.37 1.30 -14.06
CA LYS A 63 18.36 0.97 -15.10
C LYS A 63 17.70 0.54 -16.41
N GLU A 64 16.67 -0.30 -16.32
CA GLU A 64 15.95 -0.83 -17.49
C GLU A 64 14.95 0.15 -18.09
N ARG A 65 14.62 1.25 -17.39
CA ARG A 65 13.56 2.21 -17.76
C ARG A 65 12.23 1.53 -18.12
N LYS A 66 11.95 0.42 -17.43
CA LYS A 66 10.75 -0.40 -17.65
C LYS A 66 9.92 -0.43 -16.37
N PRO A 67 8.59 -0.44 -16.48
CA PRO A 67 7.71 -0.71 -15.34
C PRO A 67 8.06 -2.04 -14.66
N ALA A 68 7.80 -2.14 -13.36
CA ALA A 68 8.12 -3.34 -12.56
C ALA A 68 7.54 -4.63 -13.18
N LEU A 69 6.32 -4.57 -13.71
CA LEU A 69 5.66 -5.71 -14.37
C LEU A 69 6.33 -6.12 -15.69
N MET A 70 6.96 -5.17 -16.40
CA MET A 70 7.77 -5.49 -17.57
C MET A 70 9.15 -6.01 -17.17
N ALA A 71 9.72 -5.52 -16.06
CA ALA A 71 10.96 -6.06 -15.51
C ALA A 71 10.80 -7.53 -15.09
N SER A 72 9.63 -7.93 -14.56
CA SER A 72 9.37 -9.33 -14.20
C SER A 72 9.39 -10.30 -15.40
N ARG A 73 9.12 -9.81 -16.62
CA ARG A 73 9.28 -10.60 -17.86
C ARG A 73 10.71 -11.05 -18.13
N MET A 74 11.70 -10.31 -17.63
CA MET A 74 13.11 -10.65 -17.83
C MET A 74 13.48 -11.95 -17.10
N SER A 75 12.86 -12.22 -15.95
CA SER A 75 13.12 -13.42 -15.15
C SER A 75 12.14 -14.56 -15.42
N MET A 76 10.86 -14.24 -15.66
CA MET A 76 9.77 -15.24 -15.77
C MET A 76 9.34 -15.52 -17.23
N GLY A 77 9.91 -14.80 -18.20
CA GLY A 77 9.51 -14.86 -19.61
C GLY A 77 8.12 -14.29 -19.88
N LYS A 78 7.66 -14.41 -21.13
CA LYS A 78 6.36 -13.86 -21.56
C LYS A 78 5.19 -14.52 -20.81
N TYR A 79 5.16 -15.85 -20.78
CA TYR A 79 4.06 -16.60 -20.18
C TYR A 79 4.02 -16.49 -18.66
N GLY A 80 5.16 -16.58 -17.98
CA GLY A 80 5.22 -16.41 -16.52
C GLY A 80 4.82 -15.00 -16.06
N SER A 81 5.07 -13.97 -16.89
CA SER A 81 4.63 -12.61 -16.55
C SER A 81 3.11 -12.43 -16.48
N TYR A 82 2.33 -13.23 -17.20
CA TYR A 82 0.87 -13.18 -17.08
C TYR A 82 0.40 -13.63 -15.70
N LEU A 83 1.05 -14.64 -15.12
CA LEU A 83 0.74 -15.10 -13.77
C LEU A 83 1.06 -14.02 -12.73
N ILE A 84 2.23 -13.37 -12.83
CA ILE A 84 2.59 -12.24 -11.95
C ILE A 84 1.60 -11.08 -12.12
N SER A 85 1.17 -10.81 -13.35
CA SER A 85 0.17 -9.77 -13.65
C SER A 85 -1.18 -10.10 -13.02
N LEU A 86 -1.63 -11.35 -13.08
CA LEU A 86 -2.86 -11.80 -12.46
C LEU A 86 -2.83 -11.61 -10.94
N PHE A 87 -1.74 -12.06 -10.28
CA PHE A 87 -1.58 -11.84 -8.85
C PHE A 87 -1.51 -10.35 -8.49
N ASN A 88 -0.86 -9.53 -9.31
CA ASN A 88 -0.83 -8.09 -9.10
C ASN A 88 -2.23 -7.46 -9.20
N ILE A 89 -3.04 -7.87 -10.18
CA ILE A 89 -4.44 -7.41 -10.29
C ILE A 89 -5.26 -7.82 -9.08
N VAL A 90 -5.18 -9.09 -8.67
CA VAL A 90 -5.91 -9.59 -7.49
C VAL A 90 -5.48 -8.82 -6.22
N GLN A 91 -4.19 -8.56 -6.06
CA GLN A 91 -3.67 -7.77 -4.95
C GLN A 91 -4.20 -6.34 -4.97
N LEU A 92 -4.21 -5.68 -6.13
CA LEU A 92 -4.74 -4.32 -6.27
C LEU A 92 -6.23 -4.26 -5.96
N LEU A 93 -7.03 -5.21 -6.47
CA LEU A 93 -8.45 -5.33 -6.14
C LEU A 93 -8.67 -5.53 -4.63
N GLY A 94 -7.89 -6.41 -4.02
CA GLY A 94 -7.93 -6.65 -2.58
C GLY A 94 -7.58 -5.40 -1.78
N TRP A 95 -6.54 -4.66 -2.19
CA TRP A 95 -6.15 -3.42 -1.53
C TRP A 95 -7.20 -2.32 -1.66
N THR A 96 -7.77 -2.13 -2.86
CA THR A 96 -8.87 -1.20 -3.07
C THR A 96 -10.09 -1.55 -2.22
N ALA A 97 -10.47 -2.82 -2.14
CA ALA A 97 -11.58 -3.27 -1.29
C ALA A 97 -11.33 -2.95 0.20
N ILE A 98 -10.12 -3.21 0.70
CA ILE A 98 -9.72 -2.91 2.08
C ILE A 98 -9.74 -1.40 2.34
N MET A 99 -9.30 -0.56 1.39
CA MET A 99 -9.36 0.90 1.53
C MET A 99 -10.81 1.40 1.57
N LEU A 100 -11.69 0.90 0.69
CA LEU A 100 -13.11 1.27 0.66
C LEU A 100 -13.82 0.88 1.97
N ILE A 101 -13.58 -0.34 2.48
CA ILE A 101 -14.18 -0.80 3.74
C ILE A 101 -13.76 0.10 4.91
N GLN A 102 -12.48 0.45 5.00
CA GLN A 102 -11.96 1.32 6.04
C GLN A 102 -12.56 2.74 5.95
N CYS A 103 -12.61 3.31 4.74
CA CYS A 103 -13.22 4.61 4.50
C CYS A 103 -14.72 4.61 4.88
N ALA A 104 -15.48 3.61 4.43
CA ALA A 104 -16.89 3.49 4.74
C ALA A 104 -17.16 3.35 6.24
N ARG A 105 -16.35 2.58 6.97
CA ARG A 105 -16.46 2.47 8.43
C ARG A 105 -16.16 3.79 9.14
N SER A 106 -15.13 4.51 8.71
CA SER A 106 -14.82 5.83 9.26
C SER A 106 -15.95 6.84 8.99
N MET A 107 -16.53 6.82 7.78
CA MET A 107 -17.67 7.67 7.44
C MET A 107 -18.93 7.29 8.23
N GLN A 108 -19.19 6.00 8.41
CA GLN A 108 -20.35 5.50 9.15
C GLN A 108 -20.36 5.99 10.60
N SER A 109 -19.20 6.05 11.25
CA SER A 109 -19.07 6.64 12.59
C SER A 109 -19.52 8.10 12.61
N ILE A 110 -19.25 8.87 11.55
CA ILE A 110 -19.61 10.29 11.45
C ILE A 110 -21.09 10.45 11.07
N THR A 111 -21.58 9.69 10.08
CA THR A 111 -22.96 9.81 9.60
C THR A 111 -23.98 9.29 10.60
N SER A 112 -23.65 8.25 11.37
CA SER A 112 -24.52 7.76 12.44
C SER A 112 -24.66 8.80 13.55
N GLU A 113 -23.59 9.53 13.89
CA GLU A 113 -23.59 10.53 14.96
C GLU A 113 -24.28 11.84 14.53
N LEU A 114 -24.06 12.29 13.29
CA LEU A 114 -24.57 13.58 12.80
C LEU A 114 -25.92 13.51 12.07
N LEU A 115 -26.19 12.41 11.35
CA LEU A 115 -27.32 12.29 10.43
C LEU A 115 -28.28 11.15 10.79
N GLY A 116 -27.93 10.32 11.79
CA GLY A 116 -28.68 9.10 12.12
C GLY A 116 -28.71 8.07 10.98
N PHE A 117 -27.79 8.18 10.02
CA PHE A 117 -27.73 7.30 8.85
C PHE A 117 -26.59 6.28 9.01
N ASP A 118 -26.97 5.00 9.10
CA ASP A 118 -26.08 3.89 9.42
C ASP A 118 -26.17 2.75 8.40
N ASN A 119 -25.96 3.05 7.11
CA ASN A 119 -25.97 2.03 6.05
C ASN A 119 -24.61 1.88 5.37
N PHE A 120 -23.85 0.87 5.81
CA PHE A 120 -22.54 0.53 5.29
C PHE A 120 -22.52 0.28 3.77
N ALA A 121 -23.51 -0.44 3.23
CA ALA A 121 -23.52 -0.79 1.80
C ALA A 121 -23.69 0.45 0.91
N VAL A 122 -24.56 1.38 1.33
CA VAL A 122 -24.75 2.65 0.62
C VAL A 122 -23.49 3.50 0.69
N LEU A 123 -22.80 3.53 1.84
CA LEU A 123 -21.55 4.27 1.99
C LEU A 123 -20.42 3.68 1.14
N VAL A 124 -20.28 2.34 1.09
CA VAL A 124 -19.27 1.69 0.24
C VAL A 124 -19.52 1.99 -1.25
N ILE A 125 -20.77 1.90 -1.71
CA ILE A 125 -21.13 2.21 -3.11
C ILE A 125 -21.00 3.71 -3.40
N GLY A 126 -21.26 4.58 -2.43
CA GLY A 126 -21.15 6.03 -2.61
C GLY A 126 -19.70 6.54 -2.65
N ILE A 127 -18.77 5.82 -2.03
CA ILE A 127 -17.34 6.18 -1.99
C ILE A 127 -16.56 5.61 -3.19
N GLY A 128 -16.92 4.40 -3.66
CA GLY A 128 -16.25 3.69 -4.75
C GLY A 128 -16.82 4.01 -6.13
#